data_AF-A0A560CQM3-F1
#
_entry.id   AF-A0A560CQM3-F1
#
_cell.length_a   1.000
_cell.length_b   1.000
_cell.length_c   1.000
_cell.angle_alpha   90.00
_cell.angle_beta   90.00
_cell.angle_gamma   90.00
#
_symmetry.space_group_name_H-M   'P 1'
#
loop_
_entity.id
_entity.type
_entity.pdbx_description
1 polymer ?
#
loop_
_entity_poly.entity_id
_entity_poly.type
_entity_poly.pdbx_seq_one_letter_code
_entity_poly.pdbx_strand_id
1 'polypeptide(L)'
;TYRLALAMAPDDAASSLNGAAPVANRAGLNLPTVTTLRIGRHPGGAYLNGHIRRAQVWPRRLTNAELQALTAGGQQDAPPSTPATGNCLLSWVNLARRSATTITSTSAAAGLGAERLKDPQVRRRMRTLSGTSSVALNVDLGAAQEVGVLALLQPDDAGWIDDDGEAVGFLDPTADTIRHRLDAVTPGTGALYDSLYYRDATYTGATLDLNFGAQTYREYQNGTGSGVVPGYGLHAHVLPAAVQARHWQPDIAFPSLATTPGYLDLGLPWIGPAFRPWRNFAYEWGDRWDDLSDVTEVRRSGQDFTDRGPKKRVLTFAFKALTEPEAKVAMAELGRIAGTSGQVLFIQQPNGPYQGRQAIIGRLVEVSPITQPNFALYERVFQIRQSL
;
A
#
# COMPACT_ATOMS: atom_id res chain seq x y z
N THR A 1 16.17 22.48 24.66
CA THR A 1 15.06 22.49 23.67
C THR A 1 13.80 22.00 24.35
N TYR A 2 12.74 22.80 24.33
CA TYR A 2 11.46 22.42 24.92
C TYR A 2 10.50 21.91 23.84
N ARG A 3 9.71 20.89 24.16
CA ARG A 3 8.62 20.38 23.32
C ARG A 3 7.33 20.45 24.11
N LEU A 4 6.41 21.30 23.68
CA LEU A 4 5.11 21.51 24.30
C LEU A 4 4.02 21.02 23.36
N ALA A 5 3.06 20.29 23.91
CA ALA A 5 1.83 19.92 23.21
C ALA A 5 0.62 20.28 24.08
N LEU A 6 -0.42 20.80 23.41
CA LEU A 6 -1.67 21.27 24.00
C LEU A 6 -2.82 20.65 23.19
N ALA A 7 -3.81 20.08 23.86
CA ALA A 7 -5.07 19.67 23.24
C ALA A 7 -6.23 20.22 24.05
N MET A 8 -7.33 20.53 23.36
CA MET A 8 -8.54 21.03 23.97
C MET A 8 -9.77 20.58 23.19
N ALA A 9 -10.80 20.19 23.93
CA ALA A 9 -12.19 20.05 23.53
C ALA A 9 -13.06 20.63 24.67
N PRO A 10 -14.36 20.88 24.46
CA PRO A 10 -15.27 21.25 25.53
C PRO A 10 -15.12 20.28 26.71
N ASP A 11 -14.92 20.81 27.91
CA ASP A 11 -14.68 20.05 29.15
C ASP A 11 -13.47 19.10 29.14
N ASP A 12 -12.57 19.19 28.16
CA ASP A 12 -11.43 18.27 28.07
C ASP A 12 -10.18 18.92 27.46
N ALA A 13 -9.35 19.53 28.31
CA ALA A 13 -8.04 20.04 27.92
C ALA A 13 -6.90 19.27 28.57
N ALA A 14 -5.80 19.11 27.83
CA ALA A 14 -4.59 18.49 28.33
C ALA A 14 -3.33 19.17 27.77
N SER A 15 -2.26 19.12 28.56
CA SER A 15 -0.94 19.58 28.12
C SER A 15 0.15 18.60 28.52
N SER A 16 1.20 18.51 27.71
CA SER A 16 2.39 17.72 28.02
C SER A 16 3.65 18.51 27.64
N LEU A 17 4.68 18.38 28.45
CA LEU A 17 5.98 19.04 28.27
C LEU A 17 7.08 17.98 28.32
N ASN A 18 7.94 17.96 27.30
CA ASN A 18 9.13 17.10 27.23
C ASN A 18 8.88 15.60 27.54
N GLY A 19 7.70 15.06 27.18
CA GLY A 19 7.35 13.65 27.42
C GLY A 19 6.81 13.34 28.81
N ALA A 20 6.58 14.36 29.64
CA ALA A 20 5.94 14.19 30.93
C ALA A 20 4.48 13.71 30.78
N ALA A 21 3.98 13.00 31.80
CA ALA A 21 2.59 12.58 31.87
C ALA A 21 1.67 13.80 31.67
N PRO A 22 0.64 13.72 30.80
CA PRO A 22 -0.21 14.86 30.51
C PRO A 22 -1.00 15.32 31.73
N VAL A 23 -0.98 16.63 31.96
CA VAL A 23 -1.85 17.27 32.94
C VAL A 23 -3.17 17.57 32.25
N ALA A 24 -4.26 16.96 32.74
CA ALA A 24 -5.59 17.07 32.14
C ALA A 24 -6.57 17.82 33.07
N ASN A 25 -7.41 18.66 32.48
CA ASN A 25 -8.59 19.23 33.10
C ASN A 25 -9.84 18.67 32.39
N ARG A 26 -10.72 18.01 33.15
CA ARG A 26 -11.84 17.20 32.62
C ARG A 26 -13.23 17.75 32.97
N ALA A 27 -13.34 18.97 33.50
CA ALA A 27 -14.64 19.56 33.83
C ALA A 27 -14.62 21.09 33.87
N GLY A 28 -15.71 21.71 33.40
CA GLY A 28 -15.96 23.15 33.53
C GLY A 28 -15.19 24.02 32.53
N LEU A 29 -14.73 23.44 31.41
CA LEU A 29 -13.97 24.17 30.40
C LEU A 29 -14.89 24.60 29.26
N ASN A 30 -15.40 25.82 29.35
CA ASN A 30 -16.06 26.50 28.25
C ASN A 30 -15.01 27.07 27.28
N LEU A 31 -14.82 26.42 26.13
CA LEU A 31 -13.97 26.95 25.08
C LEU A 31 -14.67 28.10 24.36
N PRO A 32 -14.14 29.34 24.40
CA PRO A 32 -14.68 30.42 23.61
C PRO A 32 -14.40 30.18 22.12
N THR A 33 -15.12 30.87 21.24
CA THR A 33 -14.80 30.89 19.81
C THR A 33 -13.36 31.37 19.61
N VAL A 34 -12.46 30.45 19.28
CA VAL A 34 -11.04 30.76 19.06
C VAL A 34 -10.89 31.37 17.66
N THR A 35 -10.75 32.68 17.58
CA THR A 35 -10.55 33.40 16.30
C THR A 35 -9.08 33.68 16.01
N THR A 36 -8.17 33.46 16.98
CA THR A 36 -6.76 33.81 16.82
C THR A 36 -5.86 32.85 17.61
N LEU A 37 -4.86 32.30 16.94
CA LEU A 37 -3.73 31.60 17.56
C LEU A 37 -2.48 32.48 17.45
N ARG A 38 -1.84 32.79 18.57
CA ARG A 38 -0.60 33.57 18.61
C ARG A 38 0.58 32.66 18.92
N ILE A 39 1.58 32.67 18.05
CA ILE A 39 2.80 31.87 18.17
C ILE A 39 3.98 32.83 18.35
N GLY A 40 4.79 32.64 19.39
CA GLY A 40 5.94 33.50 19.66
C GLY A 40 5.59 34.93 20.09
N ARG A 41 4.31 35.22 20.39
CA ARG A 41 3.82 36.52 20.84
C ARG A 41 2.82 36.36 21.99
N HIS A 42 3.10 37.03 23.10
CA HIS A 42 2.20 37.12 24.24
C HIS A 42 1.10 38.17 23.98
N PRO A 43 -0.14 37.98 24.45
CA PRO A 43 -1.21 38.97 24.33
C PRO A 43 -0.88 40.38 24.84
N GLY A 44 -0.07 40.47 25.89
CA GLY A 44 0.42 41.73 26.48
C GLY A 44 1.61 42.38 25.76
N GLY A 45 1.96 41.95 24.53
CA GLY A 45 2.94 42.64 23.69
C GLY A 45 4.40 42.17 23.79
N ALA A 46 4.71 41.19 24.64
CA ALA A 46 6.02 40.55 24.67
C ALA A 46 6.20 39.57 23.50
N TYR A 47 7.43 39.48 22.97
CA TYR A 47 7.80 38.58 21.89
C TYR A 47 8.82 37.55 22.36
N LEU A 48 8.76 36.35 21.80
CA LEU A 48 9.74 35.30 22.04
C LEU A 48 11.10 35.75 21.49
N ASN A 49 12.10 35.81 22.36
CA ASN A 49 13.50 35.93 21.97
C ASN A 49 14.12 34.53 21.89
N GLY A 50 13.95 33.86 20.75
CA GLY A 50 14.42 32.50 20.53
C GLY A 50 13.89 31.88 19.22
N HIS A 51 14.17 30.60 19.01
CA HIS A 51 13.78 29.89 17.78
C HIS A 51 12.66 28.88 18.02
N ILE A 52 11.65 28.91 17.14
CA ILE A 52 10.63 27.87 17.03
C ILE A 52 11.00 26.97 15.87
N ARG A 53 11.33 25.71 16.17
CA ARG A 53 11.74 24.73 15.14
C ARG A 53 10.55 24.15 14.37
N ARG A 54 9.41 23.92 15.03
CA ARG A 54 8.24 23.24 14.46
C ARG A 54 6.97 23.66 15.19
N ALA A 55 5.90 23.92 14.43
CA ALA A 55 4.54 24.11 14.93
C ALA A 55 3.59 23.25 14.09
N GLN A 56 2.68 22.52 14.75
CA GLN A 56 1.69 21.64 14.13
C GLN A 56 0.35 21.82 14.84
N VAL A 57 -0.75 21.76 14.09
CA VAL A 57 -2.12 21.92 14.60
C VAL A 57 -2.96 20.78 14.03
N TRP A 58 -3.82 20.19 14.86
CA TRP A 58 -4.75 19.13 14.46
C TRP A 58 -6.18 19.61 14.64
N PRO A 59 -7.10 19.32 13.70
CA PRO A 59 -8.52 19.68 13.80
C PRO A 59 -9.31 18.72 14.72
N ARG A 60 -8.62 18.06 15.66
CA ARG A 60 -9.20 17.16 16.65
C ARG A 60 -8.39 17.22 17.94
N ARG A 61 -9.02 16.88 19.06
CA ARG A 61 -8.31 16.66 20.31
C ARG A 61 -7.42 15.41 20.19
N LEU A 62 -6.11 15.58 20.42
CA LEU A 62 -5.18 14.46 20.56
C LEU A 62 -5.37 13.79 21.92
N THR A 63 -5.20 12.47 21.97
CA THR A 63 -5.20 11.68 23.21
C THR A 63 -4.00 12.04 24.08
N ASN A 64 -4.10 11.76 25.38
CA ASN A 64 -3.02 11.99 26.34
C ASN A 64 -1.73 11.25 25.92
N ALA A 65 -1.85 10.03 25.42
CA ALA A 65 -0.71 9.25 24.93
C ALA A 65 -0.04 9.91 23.71
N GLU A 66 -0.84 10.40 22.74
CA GLU A 66 -0.32 11.13 21.57
C GLU A 66 0.43 12.41 21.99
N LEU A 67 -0.11 13.18 22.94
CA LEU A 67 0.55 14.40 23.45
C LEU A 67 1.90 14.12 24.12
N GLN A 68 1.94 13.04 24.92
CA GLN A 68 3.16 12.63 25.59
C GLN A 68 4.21 12.14 24.57
N ALA A 69 3.81 11.31 23.60
CA ALA A 69 4.69 10.80 22.57
C ALA A 69 5.32 11.93 21.72
N LEU A 70 4.52 12.92 21.30
CA LEU A 70 5.00 14.07 20.52
C LEU A 70 6.08 14.89 21.24
N THR A 71 6.02 14.93 22.58
CA THR A 71 6.93 15.74 23.39
C THR A 71 8.11 14.96 23.96
N ALA A 72 8.09 13.63 23.97
CA ALA A 72 9.08 12.74 24.59
C ALA A 72 10.41 12.57 23.83
N GLY A 73 10.73 13.40 22.84
CA GLY A 73 12.03 13.27 22.16
C GLY A 73 12.04 12.26 21.00
N GLY A 74 11.25 11.19 21.11
CA GLY A 74 11.17 10.06 20.19
C GLY A 74 10.41 10.33 18.89
N GLN A 75 10.61 9.41 17.96
CA GLN A 75 10.04 9.34 16.63
C GLN A 75 8.53 9.63 16.59
N GLN A 76 8.16 10.25 15.48
CA GLN A 76 6.86 10.19 14.85
C GLN A 76 6.16 8.84 15.09
N ASP A 77 4.91 8.92 15.53
CA ASP A 77 3.90 7.86 15.53
C ASP A 77 4.29 6.56 16.26
N ALA A 78 3.63 6.29 17.39
CA ALA A 78 3.27 4.89 17.65
C ALA A 78 2.60 4.39 16.35
N PRO A 79 3.01 3.26 15.76
CA PRO A 79 2.50 2.82 14.48
C PRO A 79 0.99 2.86 14.58
N PRO A 80 0.29 3.63 13.73
CA PRO A 80 -1.14 3.68 13.83
C PRO A 80 -1.60 2.24 13.63
N SER A 81 -2.31 1.69 14.62
CA SER A 81 -2.87 0.33 14.55
C SER A 81 -3.86 0.19 13.40
N THR A 82 -4.21 1.32 12.76
CA THR A 82 -4.78 1.43 11.42
C THR A 82 -3.69 1.97 10.49
N PRO A 83 -3.27 1.26 9.42
CA PRO A 83 -2.32 1.84 8.48
C PRO A 83 -2.98 3.08 7.86
N ALA A 84 -2.49 4.27 8.26
CA ALA A 84 -3.11 5.54 7.93
C ALA A 84 -3.45 5.57 6.45
N THR A 85 -4.68 5.97 6.10
CA THR A 85 -5.08 6.38 4.75
C THR A 85 -4.16 7.53 4.37
N GLY A 86 -3.01 7.16 3.81
CA GLY A 86 -1.83 7.99 3.80
C GLY A 86 -1.51 8.49 2.40
N ASN A 87 -0.45 9.29 2.31
CA ASN A 87 0.18 9.62 1.04
C ASN A 87 0.43 8.34 0.22
N CYS A 88 0.53 8.51 -1.10
CA CYS A 88 0.82 7.41 -2.01
C CYS A 88 2.05 6.61 -1.59
N LEU A 89 2.14 5.39 -2.12
CA LEU A 89 3.24 4.47 -1.86
C LEU A 89 3.90 4.05 -3.15
N LEU A 90 5.22 4.09 -3.18
CA LEU A 90 6.05 3.52 -4.25
C LEU A 90 6.89 2.37 -3.69
N SER A 91 7.08 1.34 -4.51
CA SER A 91 8.10 0.33 -4.31
C SER A 91 8.71 -0.01 -5.67
N TRP A 92 10.04 -0.05 -5.77
CA TRP A 92 10.75 -0.32 -7.02
C TRP A 92 11.78 -1.45 -6.89
N VAL A 93 11.84 -2.08 -5.72
CA VAL A 93 12.69 -3.25 -5.45
C VAL A 93 11.78 -4.41 -5.12
N ASN A 94 11.56 -5.31 -6.09
CA ASN A 94 10.86 -6.55 -5.84
C ASN A 94 11.85 -7.63 -5.37
N LEU A 95 11.85 -7.90 -4.07
CA LEU A 95 12.70 -8.90 -3.44
C LEU A 95 12.35 -10.33 -3.90
N ALA A 96 11.12 -10.60 -4.37
CA ALA A 96 10.73 -11.90 -4.92
C ALA A 96 11.61 -12.33 -6.11
N ARG A 97 12.16 -11.35 -6.83
CA ARG A 97 12.92 -11.58 -8.08
C ARG A 97 14.43 -11.71 -7.87
N ARG A 98 14.93 -11.54 -6.65
CA ARG A 98 16.36 -11.72 -6.38
C ARG A 98 16.76 -13.18 -6.61
N SER A 99 18.02 -13.38 -7.00
CA SER A 99 18.58 -14.73 -7.20
C SER A 99 18.53 -15.56 -5.92
N ALA A 100 18.82 -14.93 -4.77
CA ALA A 100 18.78 -15.55 -3.44
C ALA A 100 17.36 -15.97 -3.00
N THR A 101 16.31 -15.40 -3.61
CA THR A 101 14.93 -15.68 -3.22
C THR A 101 14.46 -17.01 -3.82
N THR A 102 13.93 -17.88 -2.98
CA THR A 102 13.26 -19.12 -3.41
C THR A 102 11.75 -19.01 -3.18
N ILE A 103 10.98 -19.59 -4.09
CA ILE A 103 9.52 -19.62 -4.01
C ILE A 103 9.08 -21.07 -4.23
N THR A 104 8.32 -21.62 -3.29
CA THR A 104 7.67 -22.92 -3.42
C THR A 104 6.16 -22.78 -3.22
N SER A 105 5.41 -23.80 -3.61
CA SER A 105 3.95 -23.83 -3.45
C SER A 105 3.49 -25.19 -2.94
N THR A 106 2.39 -25.21 -2.20
CA THR A 106 1.69 -26.43 -1.80
C THR A 106 0.86 -27.08 -2.91
N SER A 107 0.57 -26.37 -4.02
CA SER A 107 -0.19 -26.91 -5.15
C SER A 107 0.27 -26.28 -6.47
N ALA A 108 0.74 -27.11 -7.39
CA ALA A 108 1.19 -26.67 -8.71
C ALA A 108 0.87 -27.71 -9.78
N ALA A 109 0.30 -27.26 -10.90
CA ALA A 109 0.18 -28.06 -12.11
C ALA A 109 1.57 -28.34 -12.73
N ALA A 110 1.71 -29.49 -13.38
CA ALA A 110 2.96 -29.92 -13.97
C ALA A 110 3.47 -28.90 -15.00
N GLY A 111 4.72 -28.44 -14.82
CA GLY A 111 5.34 -27.43 -15.67
C GLY A 111 4.82 -26.00 -15.47
N LEU A 112 3.83 -25.77 -14.60
CA LEU A 112 3.25 -24.46 -14.25
C LEU A 112 3.51 -24.13 -12.76
N GLY A 113 4.71 -24.41 -12.27
CA GLY A 113 5.04 -24.31 -10.86
C GLY A 113 5.42 -22.91 -10.38
N ALA A 114 5.74 -22.82 -9.09
CA ALA A 114 6.05 -21.57 -8.40
C ALA A 114 7.33 -20.89 -8.91
N GLU A 115 8.21 -21.62 -9.59
CA GLU A 115 9.40 -21.09 -10.25
C GLU A 115 9.08 -20.00 -11.29
N ARG A 116 7.89 -20.07 -11.91
CA ARG A 116 7.43 -19.11 -12.91
C ARG A 116 7.13 -17.73 -12.31
N LEU A 117 6.78 -17.67 -11.03
CA LEU A 117 6.49 -16.44 -10.30
C LEU A 117 7.70 -15.50 -10.17
N LYS A 118 8.92 -15.97 -10.49
CA LYS A 118 10.12 -15.10 -10.54
C LYS A 118 10.22 -14.30 -11.83
N ASP A 119 9.47 -14.67 -12.87
CA ASP A 119 9.51 -13.99 -14.15
C ASP A 119 8.82 -12.61 -14.07
N PRO A 120 9.39 -11.56 -14.67
CA PRO A 120 8.74 -10.25 -14.73
C PRO A 120 7.41 -10.24 -15.49
N GLN A 121 7.21 -11.14 -16.44
CA GLN A 121 6.01 -11.18 -17.28
C GLN A 121 4.89 -11.90 -16.54
N VAL A 122 3.77 -11.22 -16.31
CA VAL A 122 2.66 -11.75 -15.51
C VAL A 122 2.01 -12.96 -16.20
N ARG A 123 2.06 -13.00 -17.53
CA ARG A 123 1.66 -14.17 -18.34
C ARG A 123 2.45 -15.45 -18.05
N ARG A 124 3.67 -15.37 -17.51
CA ARG A 124 4.41 -16.55 -17.03
C ARG A 124 3.88 -16.94 -15.65
N ARG A 125 2.64 -17.44 -15.67
CA ARG A 125 1.86 -17.75 -14.47
C ARG A 125 2.20 -19.13 -13.91
N MET A 126 2.10 -19.20 -12.59
CA MET A 126 1.89 -20.44 -11.86
C MET A 126 0.40 -20.79 -11.90
N ARG A 127 0.09 -22.08 -12.00
CA ARG A 127 -1.28 -22.61 -11.93
C ARG A 127 -1.36 -23.69 -10.86
N THR A 128 -2.39 -23.66 -10.03
CA THR A 128 -2.64 -24.73 -9.04
C THR A 128 -3.16 -26.01 -9.72
N LEU A 129 -3.15 -27.14 -9.02
CA LEU A 129 -3.81 -28.35 -9.48
C LEU A 129 -5.34 -28.13 -9.61
N SER A 130 -5.96 -28.82 -10.56
CA SER A 130 -7.41 -28.81 -10.74
C SER A 130 -8.12 -29.34 -9.48
N GLY A 131 -9.23 -28.70 -9.09
CA GLY A 131 -10.00 -29.04 -7.89
C GLY A 131 -9.41 -28.52 -6.59
N THR A 132 -8.31 -27.76 -6.65
CA THR A 132 -7.77 -27.05 -5.49
C THR A 132 -8.67 -25.86 -5.16
N SER A 133 -8.85 -25.55 -3.87
CA SER A 133 -9.58 -24.35 -3.40
C SER A 133 -8.74 -23.49 -2.44
N SER A 134 -7.50 -23.88 -2.17
CA SER A 134 -6.53 -23.06 -1.43
C SER A 134 -5.09 -23.41 -1.79
N VAL A 135 -4.20 -22.44 -1.72
CA VAL A 135 -2.77 -22.61 -1.96
C VAL A 135 -1.97 -21.74 -1.01
N ALA A 136 -0.86 -22.26 -0.50
CA ALA A 136 0.13 -21.47 0.22
C ALA A 136 1.41 -21.37 -0.64
N LEU A 137 1.98 -20.18 -0.73
CA LEU A 137 3.33 -19.99 -1.27
C LEU A 137 4.29 -19.82 -0.11
N ASN A 138 5.50 -20.39 -0.21
CA ASN A 138 6.57 -20.13 0.74
C ASN A 138 7.69 -19.38 0.01
N VAL A 139 7.88 -18.12 0.38
CA VAL A 139 8.93 -17.26 -0.16
C VAL A 139 10.04 -17.11 0.89
N ASP A 140 11.24 -17.62 0.63
CA ASP A 140 12.44 -17.34 1.45
C ASP A 140 13.32 -16.35 0.71
N LEU A 141 13.50 -15.14 1.26
CA LEU A 141 14.32 -14.07 0.72
C LEU A 141 15.83 -14.34 0.84
N GLY A 142 16.22 -15.44 1.50
CA GLY A 142 17.60 -15.85 1.76
C GLY A 142 18.25 -15.16 2.96
N ALA A 143 17.81 -13.96 3.30
CA ALA A 143 18.20 -13.21 4.49
C ALA A 143 17.05 -12.29 4.94
N ALA A 144 17.11 -11.80 6.19
CA ALA A 144 16.19 -10.78 6.64
C ALA A 144 16.35 -9.51 5.79
N GLN A 145 15.24 -8.97 5.30
CA GLN A 145 15.15 -7.76 4.48
C GLN A 145 14.06 -6.85 5.01
N GLU A 146 14.18 -5.56 4.75
CA GLU A 146 13.13 -4.60 5.02
C GLU A 146 11.96 -4.79 4.03
N VAL A 147 10.76 -4.92 4.59
CA VAL A 147 9.51 -5.09 3.86
C VAL A 147 8.52 -4.04 4.34
N GLY A 148 7.88 -3.34 3.41
CA GLY A 148 6.81 -2.37 3.69
C GLY A 148 5.54 -2.62 2.88
N VAL A 149 5.63 -3.38 1.79
CA VAL A 149 4.49 -3.71 0.94
C VAL A 149 4.60 -5.13 0.39
N LEU A 150 3.45 -5.79 0.31
CA LEU A 150 3.23 -7.10 -0.27
C LEU A 150 2.19 -6.95 -1.38
N ALA A 151 2.31 -7.68 -2.48
CA ALA A 151 1.28 -7.71 -3.51
C ALA A 151 1.27 -9.05 -4.24
N LEU A 152 0.12 -9.42 -4.79
CA LEU A 152 -0.04 -10.55 -5.69
C LEU A 152 -0.84 -10.08 -6.90
N LEU A 153 -0.32 -10.34 -8.09
CA LEU A 153 -0.96 -9.98 -9.34
C LEU A 153 -1.39 -11.25 -10.08
N GLN A 154 -2.69 -11.36 -10.35
CA GLN A 154 -3.25 -12.29 -11.31
C GLN A 154 -3.02 -11.76 -12.74
N PRO A 155 -2.77 -12.65 -13.71
CA PRO A 155 -2.70 -12.23 -15.10
C PRO A 155 -4.06 -11.74 -15.59
N ASP A 156 -4.05 -10.84 -16.57
CA ASP A 156 -5.29 -10.27 -17.15
C ASP A 156 -6.18 -11.33 -17.82
N ASP A 157 -5.61 -12.48 -18.18
CA ASP A 157 -6.29 -13.67 -18.71
C ASP A 157 -6.34 -14.82 -17.68
N ALA A 158 -6.48 -14.51 -16.39
CA ALA A 158 -6.59 -15.52 -15.33
C ALA A 158 -7.68 -16.53 -15.71
N GLY A 159 -7.31 -17.81 -15.87
CA GLY A 159 -8.18 -18.84 -16.44
C GLY A 159 -8.27 -18.81 -17.97
N TRP A 160 -9.34 -18.24 -18.50
CA TRP A 160 -9.59 -18.02 -19.94
C TRP A 160 -10.38 -16.73 -20.19
N ILE A 161 -10.48 -16.32 -21.46
CA ILE A 161 -11.36 -15.24 -21.90
C ILE A 161 -12.65 -15.87 -22.44
N ASP A 162 -13.80 -15.46 -21.92
CA ASP A 162 -15.10 -15.97 -22.37
C ASP A 162 -15.53 -15.39 -23.73
N ASP A 163 -16.69 -15.82 -24.21
CA ASP A 163 -17.24 -15.41 -25.52
C ASP A 163 -17.54 -13.89 -25.58
N ASP A 164 -17.76 -13.25 -24.43
CA ASP A 164 -18.00 -11.82 -24.31
C ASP A 164 -16.68 -11.01 -24.26
N GLY A 165 -15.54 -11.69 -24.11
CA GLY A 165 -14.22 -11.07 -24.04
C GLY A 165 -13.77 -10.73 -22.63
N GLU A 166 -14.46 -11.23 -21.61
CA GLU A 166 -14.15 -11.01 -20.20
C GLU A 166 -13.33 -12.18 -19.66
N ALA A 167 -12.39 -11.88 -18.75
CA ALA A 167 -11.54 -12.89 -18.16
C ALA A 167 -12.23 -13.62 -17.00
N VAL A 168 -12.24 -14.95 -17.08
CA VAL A 168 -12.87 -15.86 -16.12
C VAL A 168 -11.79 -16.56 -15.30
N GLY A 169 -11.66 -16.20 -14.02
CA GLY A 169 -10.66 -16.80 -13.12
C GLY A 169 -10.01 -15.83 -12.13
N PHE A 170 -10.51 -14.59 -12.06
CA PHE A 170 -10.13 -13.67 -11.00
C PHE A 170 -10.70 -14.09 -9.65
N LEU A 171 -9.90 -13.88 -8.61
CA LEU A 171 -10.35 -14.04 -7.23
C LEU A 171 -11.55 -13.12 -6.97
N ASP A 172 -12.56 -13.66 -6.31
CA ASP A 172 -13.70 -12.88 -5.88
C ASP A 172 -13.29 -11.93 -4.73
N PRO A 173 -13.61 -10.63 -4.80
CA PRO A 173 -13.22 -9.65 -3.80
C PRO A 173 -13.85 -9.87 -2.42
N THR A 174 -14.87 -10.74 -2.32
CA THR A 174 -15.68 -10.97 -1.11
C THR A 174 -15.65 -12.42 -0.61
N ALA A 175 -15.59 -13.41 -1.52
CA ALA A 175 -15.66 -14.83 -1.20
C ALA A 175 -14.28 -15.48 -1.04
N ASP A 176 -13.27 -14.96 -1.75
CA ASP A 176 -11.91 -15.48 -1.67
C ASP A 176 -11.08 -14.66 -0.68
N THR A 177 -10.02 -15.22 -0.10
CA THR A 177 -9.21 -14.53 0.91
C THR A 177 -7.73 -14.69 0.61
N ILE A 178 -6.94 -13.65 0.88
CA ILE A 178 -5.48 -13.69 0.83
C ILE A 178 -4.96 -13.26 2.20
N ARG A 179 -4.21 -14.14 2.87
CA ARG A 179 -3.59 -13.85 4.18
C ARG A 179 -2.08 -13.84 4.04
N HIS A 180 -1.42 -12.93 4.74
CA HIS A 180 0.04 -12.85 4.69
C HIS A 180 0.66 -13.17 6.04
N ARG A 181 1.73 -13.97 6.04
CA ARG A 181 2.58 -14.21 7.20
C ARG A 181 3.99 -13.77 6.89
N LEU A 182 4.62 -13.10 7.85
CA LEU A 182 6.01 -12.66 7.73
C LEU A 182 6.82 -13.17 8.92
N ASP A 183 7.97 -13.77 8.63
CA ASP A 183 8.88 -14.31 9.63
C ASP A 183 10.29 -13.77 9.44
N ALA A 184 10.98 -13.42 10.53
CA ALA A 184 12.36 -12.97 10.48
C ALA A 184 13.39 -14.11 10.42
N VAL A 185 13.04 -15.30 10.97
CA VAL A 185 14.00 -16.40 11.19
C VAL A 185 13.45 -17.76 10.75
N THR A 186 12.30 -18.18 11.30
CA THR A 186 11.73 -19.50 11.05
C THR A 186 10.37 -19.36 10.39
N PRO A 187 10.10 -20.01 9.24
CA PRO A 187 8.81 -19.96 8.58
C PRO A 187 7.66 -20.36 9.52
N GLY A 188 6.56 -19.59 9.51
CA GLY A 188 5.31 -19.93 10.19
C GLY A 188 5.26 -19.62 11.69
N THR A 189 6.22 -18.87 12.23
CA THR A 189 6.32 -18.48 13.66
C THR A 189 6.01 -17.02 13.95
N GLY A 190 5.87 -16.21 12.91
CA GLY A 190 5.81 -14.77 12.91
C GLY A 190 4.39 -14.24 12.96
N ALA A 191 4.28 -12.92 13.04
CA ALA A 191 2.99 -12.25 13.11
C ALA A 191 2.18 -12.51 11.83
N LEU A 192 0.96 -13.01 12.01
CA LEU A 192 -0.05 -13.08 10.96
C LEU A 192 -0.47 -11.64 10.64
N TYR A 193 -0.10 -11.15 9.45
CA TYR A 193 -0.62 -9.89 8.92
C TYR A 193 -1.87 -10.21 8.09
N ASP A 194 -3.02 -10.17 8.75
CA ASP A 194 -4.32 -10.38 8.11
C ASP A 194 -4.77 -9.09 7.41
N SER A 195 -5.05 -9.16 6.11
CA SER A 195 -5.35 -7.99 5.31
C SER A 195 -6.80 -7.54 5.53
N LEU A 196 -7.03 -6.51 6.37
CA LEU A 196 -8.30 -5.78 6.35
C LEU A 196 -8.16 -4.43 5.66
N TYR A 197 -8.82 -4.37 4.51
CA TYR A 197 -9.38 -3.19 3.94
C TYR A 197 -10.67 -2.82 4.72
N TYR A 198 -10.69 -1.65 5.36
CA TYR A 198 -11.80 -0.89 5.97
C TYR A 198 -13.05 -1.65 6.49
N ARG A 199 -13.26 -1.63 7.82
CA ARG A 199 -14.57 -1.97 8.44
C ARG A 199 -15.39 -0.71 8.70
N ASP A 200 -16.63 -0.74 8.24
CA ASP A 200 -17.67 0.27 8.47
C ASP A 200 -18.01 0.39 9.97
N ALA A 201 -18.26 1.61 10.42
CA ALA A 201 -18.42 2.01 11.83
C ALA A 201 -19.72 1.49 12.48
N THR A 202 -20.54 0.72 11.78
CA THR A 202 -21.90 0.35 12.22
C THR A 202 -22.02 -1.06 12.81
N TYR A 203 -20.92 -1.82 12.97
CA TYR A 203 -21.01 -3.19 13.48
C TYR A 203 -21.09 -3.26 15.02
N THR A 204 -22.30 -3.14 15.56
CA THR A 204 -22.62 -3.36 16.98
C THR A 204 -22.99 -4.82 17.21
N GLY A 205 -22.04 -5.67 17.60
CA GLY A 205 -22.32 -7.06 17.95
C GLY A 205 -21.21 -7.63 18.83
N ALA A 206 -21.40 -7.53 20.14
CA ALA A 206 -20.43 -7.90 21.15
C ALA A 206 -20.45 -9.41 21.44
N THR A 207 -19.28 -10.05 21.36
CA THR A 207 -18.90 -11.11 22.31
C THR A 207 -17.41 -10.96 22.55
N LEU A 208 -17.06 -10.29 23.65
CA LEU A 208 -15.69 -10.13 24.13
C LEU A 208 -15.20 -11.47 24.66
N ASP A 209 -14.13 -12.00 24.08
CA ASP A 209 -13.33 -13.05 24.73
C ASP A 209 -12.01 -12.43 25.23
N LEU A 210 -11.92 -12.23 26.54
CA LEU A 210 -10.85 -11.53 27.24
C LEU A 210 -9.82 -12.56 27.76
N ASN A 211 -8.93 -13.04 26.89
CA ASN A 211 -7.73 -13.78 27.32
C ASN A 211 -6.47 -13.08 26.82
N PHE A 212 -5.89 -12.25 27.68
CA PHE A 212 -4.63 -11.54 27.44
C PHE A 212 -3.45 -12.29 28.06
N GLY A 213 -2.69 -13.00 27.24
CA GLY A 213 -1.36 -13.50 27.56
C GLY A 213 -0.44 -13.35 26.34
N ALA A 214 0.55 -12.46 26.43
CA ALA A 214 1.68 -12.24 25.51
C ALA A 214 1.37 -11.96 24.01
N GLN A 215 1.57 -10.71 23.60
CA GLN A 215 1.87 -10.27 22.22
C GLN A 215 1.12 -10.95 21.07
N THR A 216 -0.17 -10.66 20.90
CA THR A 216 -0.87 -10.95 19.64
C THR A 216 -1.97 -9.92 19.37
N TYR A 217 -1.87 -9.18 18.26
CA TYR A 217 -3.07 -8.62 17.61
C TYR A 217 -3.73 -9.79 16.88
N ARG A 218 -4.76 -10.36 17.49
CA ARG A 218 -5.56 -11.46 16.94
C ARG A 218 -6.94 -10.89 16.63
N GLU A 219 -7.11 -10.32 15.45
CA GLU A 219 -8.46 -10.07 14.96
C GLU A 219 -8.89 -11.28 14.16
N TYR A 220 -9.84 -12.03 14.71
CA TYR A 220 -10.49 -13.14 14.04
C TYR A 220 -11.32 -12.55 12.90
N GLN A 221 -10.75 -12.45 11.70
CA GLN A 221 -11.48 -12.01 10.51
C GLN A 221 -12.25 -13.18 9.91
N ASN A 222 -13.46 -13.40 10.42
CA ASN A 222 -14.47 -14.06 9.62
C ASN A 222 -14.90 -13.08 8.52
N GLY A 223 -14.65 -13.43 7.25
CA GLY A 223 -15.33 -12.82 6.10
C GLY A 223 -14.68 -11.61 5.42
N THR A 224 -13.34 -11.53 5.35
CA THR A 224 -12.66 -10.47 4.59
C THR A 224 -12.16 -10.99 3.26
N GLY A 225 -12.68 -10.44 2.15
CA GLY A 225 -12.36 -10.95 0.84
C GLY A 225 -11.01 -10.48 0.26
N SER A 226 -10.66 -10.98 -0.91
CA SER A 226 -9.32 -10.90 -1.50
C SER A 226 -8.91 -9.48 -1.91
N GLY A 227 -9.86 -8.54 -1.99
CA GLY A 227 -9.62 -7.17 -2.48
C GLY A 227 -9.24 -7.09 -3.96
N VAL A 228 -9.16 -8.23 -4.65
CA VAL A 228 -8.89 -8.30 -6.09
C VAL A 228 -10.12 -7.84 -6.84
N VAL A 229 -9.92 -6.89 -7.76
CA VAL A 229 -10.99 -6.43 -8.65
C VAL A 229 -10.81 -7.11 -10.02
N PRO A 230 -11.86 -7.77 -10.56
CA PRO A 230 -11.82 -8.31 -11.92
C PRO A 230 -11.39 -7.26 -12.94
N GLY A 231 -10.53 -7.64 -13.87
CA GLY A 231 -9.91 -6.76 -14.87
C GLY A 231 -8.70 -5.94 -14.37
N TYR A 232 -8.41 -5.94 -13.06
CA TYR A 232 -7.19 -5.33 -12.49
C TYR A 232 -6.25 -6.38 -11.90
N GLY A 233 -6.79 -7.43 -11.27
CA GLY A 233 -6.03 -8.61 -10.83
C GLY A 233 -5.06 -8.39 -9.67
N LEU A 234 -4.89 -7.17 -9.18
CA LEU A 234 -3.87 -6.82 -8.19
C LEU A 234 -4.45 -6.78 -6.77
N HIS A 235 -3.96 -7.69 -5.92
CA HIS A 235 -4.04 -7.55 -4.48
C HIS A 235 -2.78 -6.85 -3.97
N ALA A 236 -2.94 -5.86 -3.10
CA ALA A 236 -1.82 -5.21 -2.43
C ALA A 236 -2.11 -5.06 -0.93
N HIS A 237 -1.12 -5.36 -0.11
CA HIS A 237 -1.17 -5.19 1.33
C HIS A 237 -0.02 -4.30 1.77
N VAL A 238 -0.37 -3.17 2.40
CA VAL A 238 0.59 -2.19 2.89
C VAL A 238 0.74 -2.36 4.39
N LEU A 239 1.97 -2.64 4.83
CA LEU A 239 2.24 -2.81 6.26
C LEU A 239 2.11 -1.47 7.00
N PRO A 240 1.63 -1.48 8.26
CA PRO A 240 1.51 -0.27 9.07
C PRO A 240 2.87 0.37 9.39
N ALA A 241 3.94 -0.43 9.41
CA ALA A 241 5.33 0.00 9.51
C ALA A 241 6.22 -0.99 8.74
N ALA A 242 7.43 -0.56 8.37
CA ALA A 242 8.40 -1.47 7.78
C ALA A 242 8.82 -2.55 8.78
N VAL A 243 8.89 -3.80 8.33
CA VAL A 243 9.24 -4.98 9.13
C VAL A 243 10.47 -5.65 8.53
N GLN A 244 11.32 -6.22 9.38
CA GLN A 244 12.42 -7.09 8.93
C GLN A 244 11.88 -8.51 8.78
N ALA A 245 11.80 -9.01 7.55
CA ALA A 245 11.31 -10.35 7.24
C ALA A 245 12.29 -11.09 6.33
N ARG A 246 12.47 -12.38 6.58
CA ARG A 246 13.17 -13.32 5.69
C ARG A 246 12.17 -14.19 4.94
N HIS A 247 11.13 -14.66 5.62
CA HIS A 247 10.11 -15.49 5.01
C HIS A 247 8.80 -14.74 4.86
N TRP A 248 8.16 -14.96 3.72
CA TRP A 248 6.80 -14.51 3.44
C TRP A 248 5.97 -15.69 2.96
N GLN A 249 4.84 -15.91 3.62
CA GLN A 249 3.88 -16.93 3.24
C GLN A 249 2.51 -16.29 2.97
N PRO A 250 2.13 -16.09 1.70
CA PRO A 250 0.76 -15.82 1.33
C PRO A 250 -0.05 -17.12 1.30
N ASP A 251 -1.08 -17.20 2.14
CA ASP A 251 -2.10 -18.25 2.12
C ASP A 251 -3.33 -17.72 1.37
N ILE A 252 -3.67 -18.33 0.25
CA ILE A 252 -4.75 -17.89 -0.64
C ILE A 252 -5.84 -18.95 -0.60
N ALA A 253 -7.03 -18.59 -0.14
CA ALA A 253 -8.22 -19.44 -0.23
C ALA A 253 -9.12 -18.88 -1.33
N PHE A 254 -9.49 -19.72 -2.29
CA PHE A 254 -10.22 -19.34 -3.49
C PHE A 254 -11.43 -20.26 -3.75
N PRO A 255 -12.37 -20.38 -2.79
CA PRO A 255 -13.55 -21.20 -2.99
C PRO A 255 -14.40 -20.77 -4.20
N SER A 256 -14.37 -19.49 -4.60
CA SER A 256 -15.12 -19.00 -5.77
C SER A 256 -14.68 -19.68 -7.08
N LEU A 257 -13.41 -20.09 -7.16
CA LEU A 257 -12.80 -20.68 -8.35
C LEU A 257 -12.77 -22.21 -8.31
N ALA A 258 -13.34 -22.85 -7.28
CA ALA A 258 -13.24 -24.29 -7.06
C ALA A 258 -13.89 -25.13 -8.17
N THR A 259 -14.92 -24.58 -8.84
CA THR A 259 -15.63 -25.23 -9.94
C THR A 259 -15.21 -24.66 -11.30
N THR A 260 -15.19 -23.33 -11.41
CA THR A 260 -14.90 -22.61 -12.65
C THR A 260 -13.90 -21.50 -12.32
N PRO A 261 -12.65 -21.55 -12.81
CA PRO A 261 -12.09 -22.53 -13.74
C PRO A 261 -11.62 -23.85 -13.10
N GLY A 262 -11.75 -24.01 -11.78
CA GLY A 262 -11.29 -25.19 -11.04
C GLY A 262 -9.82 -25.11 -10.61
N TYR A 263 -9.17 -23.97 -10.81
CA TYR A 263 -7.78 -23.70 -10.45
C TYR A 263 -7.56 -22.19 -10.25
N LEU A 264 -6.43 -21.83 -9.64
CA LEU A 264 -5.98 -20.45 -9.52
C LEU A 264 -4.76 -20.22 -10.40
N ASP A 265 -4.79 -19.14 -11.18
CA ASP A 265 -3.64 -18.60 -11.89
C ASP A 265 -3.06 -17.39 -11.13
N LEU A 266 -1.76 -17.43 -10.87
CA LEU A 266 -0.99 -16.35 -10.23
C LEU A 266 0.19 -15.97 -11.12
N GLY A 267 0.37 -14.68 -11.36
CA GLY A 267 1.42 -14.17 -12.25
C GLY A 267 2.64 -13.67 -11.49
N LEU A 268 2.46 -12.59 -10.71
CA LEU A 268 3.59 -11.85 -10.13
C LEU A 268 3.39 -11.57 -8.63
N PRO A 269 4.22 -12.14 -7.76
CA PRO A 269 4.32 -11.70 -6.37
C PRO A 269 5.24 -10.48 -6.25
N TRP A 270 4.88 -9.57 -5.35
CA TRP A 270 5.67 -8.42 -4.97
C TRP A 270 5.91 -8.44 -3.46
N ILE A 271 7.17 -8.32 -3.07
CA ILE A 271 7.56 -8.08 -1.69
C ILE A 271 8.74 -7.12 -1.70
N GLY A 272 8.67 -6.03 -0.94
CA GLY A 272 9.73 -5.05 -0.96
C GLY A 272 9.54 -3.90 0.02
N PRO A 273 10.57 -3.03 0.12
CA PRO A 273 10.47 -1.80 0.90
C PRO A 273 9.44 -0.86 0.27
N ALA A 274 8.83 -0.02 1.10
CA ALA A 274 7.84 0.95 0.70
C ALA A 274 8.35 2.37 0.96
N PHE A 275 8.43 3.17 -0.10
CA PHE A 275 8.66 4.60 0.00
C PHE A 275 7.32 5.33 0.09
N ARG A 276 7.20 6.23 1.07
CA ARG A 276 6.08 7.16 1.18
C ARG A 276 6.64 8.59 1.19
N PRO A 277 6.20 9.46 0.29
CA PRO A 277 6.64 10.84 0.30
C PRO A 277 5.98 11.58 1.48
N TRP A 278 6.67 12.61 1.96
CA TRP A 278 6.19 13.50 3.03
C TRP A 278 4.97 14.31 2.58
N ARG A 279 4.96 14.74 1.31
CA ARG A 279 3.80 15.36 0.65
C ARG A 279 3.32 14.45 -0.47
N ASN A 280 2.01 14.32 -0.60
CA ASN A 280 1.44 13.48 -1.65
C ASN A 280 1.77 14.03 -3.06
N PHE A 281 1.55 13.21 -4.08
CA PHE A 281 1.63 13.65 -5.47
C PHE A 281 0.64 14.78 -5.74
N ALA A 282 0.96 15.61 -6.72
CA ALA A 282 0.14 16.74 -7.10
C ALA A 282 -1.21 16.30 -7.68
N TYR A 283 -2.22 17.14 -7.47
CA TYR A 283 -3.43 17.11 -8.28
C TYR A 283 -3.09 17.32 -9.77
N GLU A 284 -4.01 16.99 -10.67
CA GLU A 284 -3.78 16.93 -12.14
C GLU A 284 -3.01 15.68 -12.60
N TRP A 285 -3.10 14.60 -11.83
CA TRP A 285 -2.71 13.28 -12.29
C TRP A 285 -3.73 12.73 -13.31
N GLY A 286 -3.32 11.79 -14.13
CA GLY A 286 -4.17 11.16 -15.15
C GLY A 286 -4.01 9.64 -15.15
N ASP A 287 -5.14 8.93 -15.17
CA ASP A 287 -5.21 7.48 -15.38
C ASP A 287 -6.00 7.24 -16.66
N ARG A 288 -5.39 6.54 -17.61
CA ARG A 288 -5.95 6.27 -18.93
C ARG A 288 -5.64 4.85 -19.36
N TRP A 289 -6.46 4.34 -20.26
CA TRP A 289 -6.23 3.07 -20.92
C TRP A 289 -5.68 3.32 -22.33
N ASP A 290 -4.51 2.72 -22.62
CA ASP A 290 -4.00 2.55 -23.98
C ASP A 290 -4.64 1.29 -24.57
N ASP A 291 -5.53 1.45 -25.55
CA ASP A 291 -6.07 0.36 -26.34
C ASP A 291 -5.15 0.12 -27.54
N LEU A 292 -4.61 -1.10 -27.64
CA LEU A 292 -3.72 -1.51 -28.74
C LEU A 292 -4.47 -2.25 -29.85
N SER A 293 -5.81 -2.19 -29.86
CA SER A 293 -6.64 -2.74 -30.93
C SER A 293 -6.52 -1.92 -32.21
N ASP A 294 -6.60 -2.60 -33.35
CA ASP A 294 -6.64 -1.97 -34.68
C ASP A 294 -8.04 -2.10 -35.28
N VAL A 295 -8.54 -1.04 -35.91
CA VAL A 295 -9.87 -1.01 -36.55
C VAL A 295 -9.68 -0.64 -38.01
N THR A 296 -9.86 -1.62 -38.89
CA THR A 296 -9.72 -1.45 -40.33
C THR A 296 -11.09 -1.43 -41.01
N GLU A 297 -11.43 -0.32 -41.64
CA GLU A 297 -12.65 -0.19 -42.44
C GLU A 297 -12.45 -0.78 -43.85
N VAL A 298 -13.34 -1.68 -44.26
CA VAL A 298 -13.34 -2.29 -45.59
C VAL A 298 -13.91 -1.30 -46.61
N ARG A 299 -13.03 -0.70 -47.42
CA ARG A 299 -13.38 0.32 -48.43
C ARG A 299 -14.54 0.00 -49.38
N ARG A 300 -14.83 -1.29 -49.63
CA ARG A 300 -15.91 -1.72 -50.55
C ARG A 300 -17.26 -1.91 -49.86
N SER A 301 -17.29 -2.27 -48.58
CA SER A 301 -18.53 -2.57 -47.84
C SER A 301 -18.84 -1.57 -46.73
N GLY A 302 -17.86 -0.75 -46.31
CA GLY A 302 -17.97 0.13 -45.14
C GLY A 302 -18.05 -0.63 -43.81
N GLN A 303 -17.70 -1.92 -43.79
CA GLN A 303 -17.68 -2.72 -42.57
C GLN A 303 -16.35 -2.57 -41.85
N ASP A 304 -16.40 -2.41 -40.53
CA ASP A 304 -15.22 -2.39 -39.68
C ASP A 304 -14.78 -3.80 -39.31
N PHE A 305 -13.49 -4.06 -39.47
CA PHE A 305 -12.82 -5.24 -38.94
C PHE A 305 -11.92 -4.84 -37.80
N THR A 306 -12.26 -5.27 -36.58
CA THR A 306 -11.51 -4.96 -35.37
C THR A 306 -10.60 -6.12 -34.98
N ASP A 307 -9.29 -5.90 -35.01
CA ASP A 307 -8.31 -6.79 -34.39
C ASP A 307 -8.10 -6.36 -32.93
N ARG A 308 -8.57 -7.20 -31.99
CA ARG A 308 -8.58 -6.85 -30.56
C ARG A 308 -7.18 -6.98 -29.98
N GLY A 309 -6.59 -5.86 -29.60
CA GLY A 309 -5.31 -5.78 -28.91
C GLY A 309 -5.46 -5.73 -27.39
N PRO A 310 -4.38 -6.00 -26.64
CA PRO A 310 -4.39 -5.86 -25.19
C PRO A 310 -4.51 -4.39 -24.78
N LYS A 311 -5.38 -4.11 -23.80
CA LYS A 311 -5.57 -2.78 -23.22
C LYS A 311 -4.67 -2.64 -22.01
N LYS A 312 -3.93 -1.54 -21.88
CA LYS A 312 -2.97 -1.32 -20.78
C LYS A 312 -3.23 -0.01 -20.07
N ARG A 313 -3.14 -0.01 -18.74
CA ARG A 313 -3.22 1.24 -17.98
C ARG A 313 -1.94 2.04 -18.08
N VAL A 314 -2.10 3.35 -18.19
CA VAL A 314 -1.03 4.33 -18.08
C VAL A 314 -1.40 5.39 -17.08
N LEU A 315 -0.63 5.45 -16.00
CA LEU A 315 -0.78 6.42 -14.94
C LEU A 315 0.30 7.49 -15.05
N THR A 316 -0.12 8.76 -15.05
CA THR A 316 0.76 9.93 -15.07
C THR A 316 0.55 10.74 -13.80
N PHE A 317 1.61 11.05 -13.08
CA PHE A 317 1.55 11.89 -11.88
C PHE A 317 2.88 12.62 -11.67
N ALA A 318 2.89 13.60 -10.78
CA ALA A 318 4.10 14.33 -10.44
C ALA A 318 4.21 14.57 -8.93
N PHE A 319 5.42 14.49 -8.40
CA PHE A 319 5.72 15.11 -7.13
C PHE A 319 6.21 16.53 -7.39
N LYS A 320 5.46 17.53 -6.92
CA LYS A 320 5.78 18.96 -7.08
C LYS A 320 6.48 19.58 -5.84
N ALA A 321 6.68 18.80 -4.78
CA ALA A 321 7.19 19.32 -3.51
C ALA A 321 7.96 18.25 -2.71
N LEU A 322 8.93 17.61 -3.36
CA LEU A 322 9.84 16.67 -2.70
C LEU A 322 10.84 17.43 -1.82
N THR A 323 11.15 16.85 -0.66
CA THR A 323 12.28 17.28 0.15
C THR A 323 13.59 16.87 -0.49
N GLU A 324 14.69 17.53 -0.13
CA GLU A 324 16.02 17.20 -0.61
C GLU A 324 16.41 15.72 -0.45
N PRO A 325 16.24 15.06 0.71
CA PRO A 325 16.58 13.65 0.85
C PRO A 325 15.68 12.75 -0.02
N GLU A 326 14.40 13.07 -0.18
CA GLU A 326 13.52 12.28 -1.06
C GLU A 326 13.95 12.38 -2.52
N ALA A 327 14.31 13.58 -2.97
CA ALA A 327 14.77 13.81 -4.33
C ALA A 327 16.14 13.17 -4.58
N LYS A 328 17.15 13.51 -3.77
CA LYS A 328 18.55 13.13 -4.02
C LYS A 328 18.88 11.69 -3.61
N VAL A 329 18.10 11.08 -2.72
CA VAL A 329 18.31 9.68 -2.31
C VAL A 329 17.24 8.79 -2.93
N ALA A 330 15.98 8.93 -2.53
CA ALA A 330 14.94 7.98 -2.91
C ALA A 330 14.62 8.02 -4.42
N MET A 331 14.38 9.20 -4.99
CA MET A 331 14.06 9.32 -6.41
C MET A 331 15.28 9.02 -7.30
N ALA A 332 16.48 9.46 -6.91
CA ALA A 332 17.71 9.12 -7.64
C ALA A 332 17.92 7.59 -7.68
N GLU A 333 17.77 6.90 -6.54
CA GLU A 333 17.87 5.43 -6.48
C GLU A 333 16.77 4.73 -7.26
N LEU A 334 15.54 5.23 -7.24
CA LEU A 334 14.46 4.71 -8.08
C LEU A 334 14.85 4.77 -9.56
N GLY A 335 15.39 5.91 -10.02
CA GLY A 335 15.87 6.07 -11.40
C GLY A 335 17.02 5.12 -11.75
N ARG A 336 17.98 4.96 -10.83
CA ARG A 336 19.15 4.09 -11.00
C ARG A 336 18.80 2.59 -11.01
N ILE A 337 17.88 2.16 -10.16
CA ILE A 337 17.51 0.75 -9.97
C ILE A 337 16.44 0.31 -10.96
N ALA A 338 15.33 1.05 -11.04
CA ALA A 338 14.22 0.67 -11.91
C ALA A 338 14.54 1.02 -13.37
N GLY A 339 15.04 2.24 -13.63
CA GLY A 339 15.15 2.75 -14.99
C GLY A 339 13.83 2.60 -15.77
N THR A 340 13.91 2.35 -17.06
CA THR A 340 12.73 1.97 -17.90
C THR A 340 12.51 0.46 -17.98
N SER A 341 13.51 -0.34 -17.59
CA SER A 341 13.48 -1.81 -17.70
C SER A 341 12.85 -2.51 -16.49
N GLY A 342 13.03 -1.93 -15.31
CA GLY A 342 12.55 -2.44 -14.02
C GLY A 342 11.08 -2.12 -13.80
N GLN A 343 10.45 -2.91 -12.93
CA GLN A 343 9.06 -2.71 -12.52
C GLN A 343 8.99 -1.82 -11.27
N VAL A 344 7.90 -1.09 -11.15
CA VAL A 344 7.54 -0.23 -10.02
C VAL A 344 6.10 -0.55 -9.64
N LEU A 345 5.88 -0.81 -8.36
CA LEU A 345 4.57 -0.82 -7.73
C LEU A 345 4.25 0.59 -7.25
N PHE A 346 3.09 1.10 -7.67
CA PHE A 346 2.54 2.35 -7.17
C PHE A 346 1.13 2.13 -6.63
N ILE A 347 0.86 2.71 -5.47
CA ILE A 347 -0.46 2.71 -4.85
C ILE A 347 -0.83 4.16 -4.57
N GLN A 348 -1.85 4.68 -5.28
CA GLN A 348 -2.30 6.07 -5.14
C GLN A 348 -2.74 6.38 -3.71
N GLN A 349 -3.61 5.54 -3.16
CA GLN A 349 -4.18 5.70 -1.84
C GLN A 349 -4.12 4.36 -1.10
N PRO A 350 -3.03 4.12 -0.34
CA PRO A 350 -2.92 2.95 0.53
C PRO A 350 -4.12 2.85 1.47
N ASN A 351 -4.72 1.67 1.53
CA ASN A 351 -5.89 1.33 2.33
C ASN A 351 -7.13 2.22 2.05
N GLY A 352 -7.22 2.84 0.87
CA GLY A 352 -8.38 3.60 0.41
C GLY A 352 -9.36 2.82 -0.50
N PRO A 353 -10.64 3.31 -0.65
CA PRO A 353 -11.75 2.77 -1.44
C PRO A 353 -11.50 1.66 -2.44
N TYR A 354 -10.57 2.09 -3.27
CA TYR A 354 -10.41 1.74 -4.65
C TYR A 354 -8.98 1.25 -4.86
N GLN A 355 -8.27 0.86 -3.79
CA GLN A 355 -6.88 0.41 -3.88
C GLN A 355 -6.72 -0.70 -4.94
N GLY A 356 -7.63 -1.69 -4.98
CA GLY A 356 -7.61 -2.76 -5.98
C GLY A 356 -7.76 -2.27 -7.44
N ARG A 357 -8.31 -1.07 -7.65
CA ARG A 357 -8.40 -0.41 -8.97
C ARG A 357 -7.28 0.58 -9.21
N GLN A 358 -6.75 1.22 -8.17
CA GLN A 358 -5.79 2.32 -8.28
C GLN A 358 -4.34 1.88 -8.17
N ALA A 359 -4.09 0.74 -7.54
CA ALA A 359 -2.75 0.14 -7.50
C ALA A 359 -2.35 -0.32 -8.91
N ILE A 360 -1.07 -0.18 -9.22
CA ILE A 360 -0.51 -0.56 -10.52
C ILE A 360 0.91 -1.10 -10.34
N ILE A 361 1.19 -2.23 -10.99
CA ILE A 361 2.56 -2.68 -11.22
C ILE A 361 2.88 -2.42 -12.69
N GLY A 362 3.93 -1.64 -12.93
CA GLY A 362 4.27 -1.21 -14.27
C GLY A 362 5.73 -0.88 -14.44
N ARG A 363 6.10 -0.42 -15.63
CA ARG A 363 7.43 0.13 -15.92
C ARG A 363 7.31 1.62 -16.15
N LEU A 364 8.38 2.35 -15.85
CA LEU A 364 8.48 3.75 -16.22
C LEU A 364 8.55 3.85 -17.75
N VAL A 365 7.72 4.71 -18.34
CA VAL A 365 7.80 5.02 -19.77
C VAL A 365 9.11 5.74 -20.08
N GLU A 366 9.52 6.64 -19.20
CA GLU A 366 10.81 7.33 -19.24
C GLU A 366 11.33 7.59 -17.82
N VAL A 367 12.63 7.86 -17.71
CA VAL A 367 13.25 8.33 -16.47
C VAL A 367 13.36 9.85 -16.53
N SER A 368 12.27 10.53 -16.16
CA SER A 368 12.25 12.00 -16.17
C SER A 368 13.26 12.58 -15.16
N PRO A 369 13.90 13.71 -15.48
CA PRO A 369 14.88 14.34 -14.60
C PRO A 369 14.25 14.86 -13.31
N ILE A 370 15.07 14.97 -12.26
CA ILE A 370 14.71 15.67 -11.02
C ILE A 370 15.07 17.13 -11.22
N THR A 371 14.10 18.03 -11.07
CA THR A 371 14.30 19.48 -11.19
C THR A 371 14.12 20.16 -9.84
N GLN A 372 14.66 21.38 -9.70
CA GLN A 372 14.52 22.18 -8.48
C GLN A 372 13.94 23.56 -8.84
N PRO A 373 12.61 23.70 -8.95
CA PRO A 373 11.99 24.97 -9.34
C PRO A 373 12.03 26.02 -8.23
N ASN A 374 12.11 25.59 -6.97
CA ASN A 374 12.10 26.47 -5.80
C ASN A 374 13.21 26.09 -4.82
N PHE A 375 13.58 27.03 -3.94
CA PHE A 375 14.58 26.75 -2.90
C PHE A 375 14.10 25.57 -2.01
N ALA A 376 14.94 24.53 -1.90
CA ALA A 376 14.69 23.32 -1.11
C ALA A 376 13.44 22.50 -1.48
N LEU A 377 12.85 22.73 -2.66
CA LEU A 377 11.75 21.92 -3.20
C LEU A 377 12.14 21.38 -4.55
N TYR A 378 11.95 20.07 -4.71
CA TYR A 378 12.30 19.35 -5.91
C TYR A 378 11.06 18.75 -6.55
N GLU A 379 11.11 18.58 -7.87
CA GLU A 379 10.02 18.02 -8.64
C GLU A 379 10.49 16.86 -9.51
N ARG A 380 9.57 15.92 -9.73
CA ARG A 380 9.73 14.87 -10.71
C ARG A 380 8.38 14.36 -11.20
N VAL A 381 8.29 14.17 -12.51
CA VAL A 381 7.14 13.59 -13.18
C VAL A 381 7.36 12.09 -13.39
N PHE A 382 6.27 11.33 -13.35
CA PHE A 382 6.25 9.90 -13.57
C PHE A 382 5.15 9.54 -14.56
N GLN A 383 5.48 8.60 -15.44
CA GLN A 383 4.51 7.90 -16.25
C GLN A 383 4.77 6.40 -16.13
N ILE A 384 3.82 5.67 -15.56
CA ILE A 384 3.88 4.23 -15.33
C ILE A 384 2.94 3.55 -16.32
N ARG A 385 3.47 2.66 -17.15
CA ARG A 385 2.68 1.77 -18.00
C ARG A 385 2.60 0.39 -17.37
N GLN A 386 1.40 -0.15 -17.24
CA GLN A 386 1.14 -1.46 -16.66
C GLN A 386 1.97 -2.56 -17.32
N SER A 387 2.52 -3.45 -16.49
CA SER A 387 3.19 -4.67 -16.95
C SER A 387 2.18 -5.80 -17.06
N LEU A 388 2.14 -6.44 -18.23
CA LEU A 388 1.38 -7.66 -18.49
C LEU A 388 2.25 -8.91 -18.37
#